data_AF-A0AAP0WRM5-F1
#
_entry.id   AF-A0AAP0WRM5-F1
#
_cell.length_a   1.000
_cell.length_b   1.000
_cell.length_c   1.000
_cell.angle_alpha   90.00
_cell.angle_beta   90.00
_cell.angle_gamma   90.00
#
_symmetry.space_group_name_H-M   'P 1'
#
loop_
_entity.id
_entity.type
_entity.pdbx_description
1 polymer ?
#
loop_
_entity_poly.entity_id
_entity_poly.type
_entity_poly.pdbx_seq_one_letter_code
_entity_poly.pdbx_strand_id
1 'polypeptide(L)'
;MEGSAEETAKAVSDLSMDASSPSEPTASEETLSKNARKREAKIKQKEEERRRKEEDKARQTAAMANSKVQRPQAADDDDMDPTQYFENRLKAIATQKEAGKNPYPHKFFVSMSIVKYVEKYGSLDNGAHVEDDTISLAGRIMTKRSSSSKAVLL
;
A
#
# COMPACT_ATOMS: atom_id res chain seq x y z
N MET A 1 13.01 -62.57 18.80
CA MET A 1 12.81 -61.38 17.94
C MET A 1 14.12 -60.63 17.99
N GLU A 2 15.04 -60.99 17.09
CA GLU A 2 15.36 -60.22 15.87
C GLU A 2 16.16 -58.96 16.26
N GLY A 3 17.38 -58.67 15.84
CA GLY A 3 18.22 -59.07 14.71
C GLY A 3 19.09 -57.82 14.40
N SER A 4 20.42 -57.93 14.35
CA SER A 4 21.24 -57.74 13.13
C SER A 4 21.94 -56.37 12.98
N ALA A 5 23.27 -56.43 12.75
CA ALA A 5 24.20 -55.58 11.96
C ALA A 5 24.19 -54.03 12.14
N GLU A 6 25.29 -53.32 12.41
CA GLU A 6 26.60 -53.19 11.71
C GLU A 6 26.53 -52.35 10.41
N GLU A 7 27.40 -51.32 10.33
CA GLU A 7 27.86 -50.55 9.15
C GLU A 7 26.83 -49.71 8.36
N THR A 8 27.09 -48.53 7.78
CA THR A 8 28.30 -47.80 7.34
C THR A 8 27.88 -46.36 6.97
N ALA A 9 28.72 -45.35 7.26
CA ALA A 9 29.23 -44.35 6.29
C ALA A 9 29.81 -43.11 6.99
N LYS A 10 31.16 -43.01 6.97
CA LYS A 10 32.02 -41.82 6.71
C LYS A 10 31.72 -40.51 7.46
N ALA A 11 32.67 -39.79 8.07
CA ALA A 11 34.12 -39.89 8.02
C ALA A 11 34.75 -39.09 9.19
N VAL A 12 35.70 -39.74 9.84
CA VAL A 12 36.91 -39.23 10.47
C VAL A 12 37.49 -37.96 9.83
N SER A 13 37.77 -36.95 10.66
CA SER A 13 38.93 -36.07 10.48
C SER A 13 39.39 -35.55 11.85
N ASP A 14 40.14 -36.40 12.55
CA ASP A 14 40.97 -36.03 13.70
C ASP A 14 42.39 -36.52 13.41
N LEU A 15 43.24 -35.59 12.99
CA LEU A 15 44.72 -35.56 12.94
C LEU A 15 45.04 -34.25 12.17
N SER A 16 45.82 -33.28 12.64
CA SER A 16 46.98 -33.40 13.50
C SER A 16 47.55 -32.01 13.85
N MET A 17 48.04 -31.95 15.08
CA MET A 17 49.26 -31.29 15.57
C MET A 17 49.37 -29.76 15.62
N ASP A 18 49.38 -29.37 16.89
CA ASP A 18 49.83 -28.16 17.56
C ASP A 18 51.27 -27.74 17.21
N ALA A 19 51.51 -26.48 17.54
CA ALA A 19 52.64 -25.60 17.31
C ALA A 19 54.05 -26.18 17.53
N SER A 20 54.95 -25.82 16.61
CA SER A 20 56.26 -25.27 16.98
C SER A 20 56.84 -24.44 15.82
N SER A 21 57.10 -23.14 16.06
CA SER A 21 58.17 -22.39 15.37
C SER A 21 59.54 -22.98 15.75
N PRO A 22 60.66 -22.78 15.02
CA PRO A 22 61.00 -21.60 14.19
C PRO A 22 61.69 -21.92 12.83
N SER A 23 62.09 -20.84 12.12
CA SER A 23 63.02 -20.72 10.98
C SER A 23 62.44 -20.59 9.55
N GLU A 24 62.45 -19.34 9.05
CA GLU A 24 62.46 -18.91 7.64
C GLU A 24 63.58 -19.57 6.79
N PRO A 25 63.71 -19.36 5.45
CA PRO A 25 62.83 -18.69 4.46
C PRO A 25 62.67 -19.48 3.13
N THR A 26 61.53 -19.37 2.41
CA THR A 26 61.52 -19.50 0.93
C THR A 26 60.28 -18.86 0.27
N ALA A 27 60.54 -17.72 -0.37
CA ALA A 27 59.86 -17.09 -1.50
C ALA A 27 58.57 -17.70 -2.12
N SER A 28 57.49 -16.93 -2.05
CA SER A 28 56.54 -16.75 -3.17
C SER A 28 55.71 -15.47 -2.98
N GLU A 29 56.35 -14.32 -3.23
CA GLU A 29 55.64 -13.05 -3.46
C GLU A 29 54.79 -13.16 -4.75
N GLU A 30 53.50 -13.46 -4.61
CA GLU A 30 52.52 -13.12 -5.65
C GLU A 30 52.38 -11.60 -5.72
N THR A 31 53.13 -10.99 -6.62
CA THR A 31 53.02 -9.57 -6.94
C THR A 31 51.70 -9.28 -7.68
N LEU A 32 50.60 -9.16 -6.93
CA LEU A 32 49.37 -8.53 -7.43
C LEU A 32 49.67 -7.06 -7.78
N SER A 33 49.93 -6.82 -9.06
CA SER A 33 50.19 -5.49 -9.62
C SER A 33 49.09 -4.50 -9.24
N LYS A 34 49.48 -3.29 -8.80
CA LYS A 34 48.62 -2.18 -8.34
C LYS A 34 47.46 -1.82 -9.30
N ASN A 35 47.55 -2.24 -10.56
CA ASN A 35 46.52 -2.05 -11.59
C ASN A 35 45.36 -3.06 -11.54
N ALA A 36 45.53 -4.27 -10.99
CA ALA A 36 44.48 -5.27 -10.86
C ALA A 36 43.46 -4.90 -9.78
N ARG A 37 43.93 -4.51 -8.59
CA ARG A 37 43.10 -4.03 -7.47
C ARG A 37 42.26 -2.80 -7.83
N LYS A 38 42.76 -1.92 -8.71
CA LYS A 38 42.03 -0.73 -9.19
C LYS A 38 40.90 -1.08 -10.17
N ARG A 39 41.01 -2.19 -10.90
CA ARG A 39 39.93 -2.68 -11.80
C ARG A 39 38.81 -3.33 -10.99
N GLU A 40 39.14 -4.14 -10.01
CA GLU A 40 38.17 -4.77 -9.11
C GLU A 40 37.38 -3.75 -8.28
N ALA A 41 38.06 -2.72 -7.74
CA ALA A 41 37.39 -1.63 -7.01
C ALA A 41 36.39 -0.85 -7.89
N LYS A 42 36.72 -0.61 -9.18
CA LYS A 42 35.81 0.05 -10.12
C LYS A 42 34.61 -0.82 -10.50
N ILE A 43 34.80 -2.14 -10.63
CA ILE A 43 33.72 -3.08 -10.91
C ILE A 43 32.76 -3.14 -9.72
N LYS A 44 33.30 -3.23 -8.49
CA LYS A 44 32.50 -3.24 -7.26
C LYS A 44 31.71 -1.94 -7.06
N GLN A 45 32.30 -0.78 -7.34
CA GLN A 45 31.59 0.50 -7.29
C GLN A 45 30.46 0.59 -8.33
N LYS A 46 30.70 0.13 -9.57
CA LYS A 46 29.69 0.13 -10.62
C LYS A 46 28.53 -0.81 -10.33
N GLU A 47 28.79 -1.94 -9.70
CA GLU A 47 27.76 -2.89 -9.26
C GLU A 47 26.94 -2.34 -8.08
N GLU A 48 27.58 -1.72 -7.10
CA GLU A 48 26.88 -1.08 -5.98
C GLU A 48 26.03 0.11 -6.45
N GLU A 49 26.53 0.90 -7.39
CA GLU A 49 25.77 2.00 -8.01
C GLU A 49 24.57 1.49 -8.82
N ARG A 50 24.73 0.36 -9.54
CA ARG A 50 23.63 -0.27 -10.28
C ARG A 50 22.57 -0.83 -9.32
N ARG A 51 23.00 -1.44 -8.20
CA ARG A 51 22.11 -1.95 -7.15
C ARG A 51 21.34 -0.83 -6.47
N ARG A 52 21.99 0.30 -6.14
CA ARG A 52 21.31 1.50 -5.60
C ARG A 52 20.30 2.07 -6.59
N LYS A 53 20.65 2.16 -7.89
CA LYS A 53 19.73 2.61 -8.95
C LYS A 53 18.53 1.68 -9.13
N GLU A 54 18.69 0.38 -8.93
CA GLU A 54 17.60 -0.60 -8.98
C GLU A 54 16.72 -0.54 -7.72
N GLU A 55 17.32 -0.39 -6.53
CA GLU A 55 16.60 -0.20 -5.26
C GLU A 55 15.81 1.12 -5.24
N ASP A 56 16.37 2.21 -5.77
CA ASP A 56 15.69 3.51 -5.89
C ASP A 56 14.53 3.46 -6.90
N LYS A 57 14.70 2.74 -8.03
CA LYS A 57 13.62 2.52 -9.00
C LYS A 57 12.52 1.65 -8.40
N ALA A 58 12.85 0.60 -7.64
CA ALA A 58 11.87 -0.24 -6.95
C ALA A 58 11.11 0.53 -5.86
N ARG A 59 11.77 1.43 -5.13
CA ARG A 59 11.13 2.32 -4.16
C ARG A 59 10.22 3.35 -4.82
N GLN A 60 10.63 3.91 -5.96
CA GLN A 60 9.80 4.85 -6.72
C GLN A 60 8.56 4.17 -7.33
N THR A 61 8.68 2.96 -7.89
CA THR A 61 7.53 2.23 -8.42
C THR A 61 6.58 1.78 -7.31
N ALA A 62 7.10 1.36 -6.15
CA ALA A 62 6.28 1.04 -4.98
C ALA A 62 5.57 2.29 -4.41
N ALA A 63 6.22 3.45 -4.38
CA ALA A 63 5.60 4.70 -3.95
C ALA A 63 4.51 5.20 -4.94
N MET A 64 4.72 5.02 -6.25
CA MET A 64 3.71 5.33 -7.27
C MET A 64 2.51 4.37 -7.23
N ALA A 65 2.73 3.08 -6.93
CA ALA A 65 1.65 2.13 -6.73
C ALA A 65 0.82 2.47 -5.47
N ASN A 66 1.49 2.83 -4.37
CA ASN A 66 0.81 3.16 -3.11
C ASN A 66 0.02 4.48 -3.18
N SER A 67 0.51 5.46 -3.95
CA SER A 67 -0.21 6.74 -4.16
C SER A 67 -1.44 6.61 -5.07
N LYS A 68 -1.55 5.55 -5.88
CA LYS A 68 -2.77 5.25 -6.65
C LYS A 68 -3.84 4.56 -5.79
N VAL A 69 -3.43 3.81 -4.76
CA VAL A 69 -4.33 3.17 -3.78
C VAL A 69 -4.88 4.15 -2.73
N GLN A 70 -4.18 5.27 -2.48
CA GLN A 70 -4.60 6.27 -1.50
C GLN A 70 -5.60 7.31 -2.01
N ARG A 71 -5.99 7.26 -3.29
CA ARG A 71 -7.20 7.96 -3.70
C ARG A 71 -8.35 7.00 -3.38
N PRO A 72 -9.28 7.34 -2.47
CA PRO A 72 -10.58 6.70 -2.49
C PRO A 72 -11.26 7.21 -3.77
N GLN A 73 -10.86 6.67 -4.92
CA GLN A 73 -11.83 6.48 -5.98
C GLN A 73 -12.88 5.63 -5.30
N ALA A 74 -14.06 6.23 -5.07
CA ALA A 74 -15.28 5.46 -5.08
C ALA A 74 -15.20 4.67 -6.38
N ALA A 75 -14.70 3.43 -6.28
CA ALA A 75 -14.83 2.47 -7.35
C ALA A 75 -16.31 2.52 -7.72
N ASP A 76 -16.56 2.54 -9.02
CA ASP A 76 -17.87 2.66 -9.62
C ASP A 76 -18.74 1.50 -9.10
N ASP A 77 -19.34 1.73 -7.94
CA ASP A 77 -20.18 0.79 -7.21
C ASP A 77 -21.42 0.47 -8.06
N ASP A 78 -21.70 1.34 -9.04
CA ASP A 78 -22.78 1.25 -10.01
C ASP A 78 -22.56 0.17 -11.09
N ASP A 79 -21.31 -0.24 -11.37
CA ASP A 79 -20.97 -1.26 -12.38
C ASP A 79 -20.70 -2.66 -11.79
N MET A 80 -20.88 -2.84 -10.49
CA MET A 80 -20.61 -4.11 -9.78
C MET A 80 -21.78 -5.09 -9.88
N ASP A 81 -21.49 -6.39 -9.75
CA ASP A 81 -22.53 -7.40 -9.57
C ASP A 81 -23.35 -7.10 -8.29
N PRO A 82 -24.70 -7.22 -8.31
CA PRO A 82 -25.54 -6.87 -7.17
C PRO A 82 -25.15 -7.59 -5.86
N THR A 83 -24.65 -8.82 -5.94
CA THR A 83 -24.21 -9.59 -4.77
C THR A 83 -22.95 -8.97 -4.16
N GLN A 84 -21.98 -8.63 -5.02
CA GLN A 84 -20.73 -8.00 -4.59
C GLN A 84 -20.97 -6.61 -4.00
N TYR A 85 -21.87 -5.82 -4.61
CA TYR A 85 -22.27 -4.51 -4.08
C TYR A 85 -22.82 -4.62 -2.65
N PHE A 86 -23.74 -5.57 -2.42
CA PHE A 86 -24.33 -5.77 -1.10
C PHE A 86 -23.27 -6.14 -0.04
N GLU A 87 -22.38 -7.09 -0.35
CA GLU A 87 -21.30 -7.48 0.56
C GLU A 87 -20.35 -6.32 0.86
N ASN A 88 -19.96 -5.53 -0.16
CA ASN A 88 -19.10 -4.37 0.00
C ASN A 88 -19.77 -3.30 0.86
N ARG A 89 -21.07 -3.06 0.65
CA ARG A 89 -21.85 -2.09 1.43
C ARG A 89 -21.97 -2.50 2.90
N LEU A 90 -22.18 -3.78 3.18
CA LEU A 90 -22.21 -4.30 4.55
C LEU A 90 -20.86 -4.10 5.25
N LYS A 91 -19.75 -4.42 4.57
CA LYS A 91 -18.39 -4.21 5.10
C LYS A 91 -18.15 -2.73 5.41
N ALA A 92 -18.51 -1.83 4.49
CA ALA A 92 -18.36 -0.39 4.70
C ALA A 92 -19.14 0.13 5.93
N ILE A 93 -20.38 -0.34 6.11
CA ILE A 93 -21.21 0.01 7.27
C ILE A 93 -20.62 -0.56 8.57
N ALA A 94 -20.07 -1.77 8.55
CA ALA A 94 -19.40 -2.38 9.70
C ALA A 94 -18.16 -1.58 10.11
N THR A 95 -17.28 -1.23 9.16
CA THR A 95 -16.11 -0.39 9.42
C THR A 95 -16.50 0.98 9.98
N GLN A 96 -17.61 1.57 9.51
CA GLN A 96 -18.10 2.83 10.06
C GLN A 96 -18.52 2.70 11.53
N LYS A 97 -19.19 1.59 11.90
CA LYS A 97 -19.57 1.29 13.29
C LYS A 97 -18.34 1.03 14.17
N GLU A 98 -17.36 0.29 13.67
CA GLU A 98 -16.08 0.03 14.37
C GLU A 98 -15.29 1.32 14.62
N ALA A 99 -15.33 2.26 13.67
CA ALA A 99 -14.75 3.60 13.81
C ALA A 99 -15.54 4.51 14.78
N GLY A 100 -16.58 3.98 15.47
CA GLY A 100 -17.40 4.71 16.43
C GLY A 100 -18.42 5.68 15.81
N LYS A 101 -18.56 5.69 14.48
CA LYS A 101 -19.57 6.51 13.79
C LYS A 101 -20.87 5.72 13.71
N ASN A 102 -22.00 6.34 14.06
CA ASN A 102 -23.30 5.69 13.93
C ASN A 102 -23.91 5.91 12.52
N PRO A 103 -23.98 4.89 11.65
CA PRO A 103 -24.60 5.01 10.32
C PRO A 103 -26.12 5.20 10.36
N TYR A 104 -26.78 4.89 11.48
CA TYR A 104 -28.24 4.96 11.64
C TYR A 104 -28.60 5.91 12.80
N PRO A 105 -28.63 7.23 12.57
CA PRO A 105 -28.95 8.19 13.61
C PRO A 105 -30.41 8.04 14.07
N HIS A 106 -30.65 8.19 15.38
CA HIS A 106 -31.99 8.07 15.95
C HIS A 106 -32.88 9.28 15.62
N LYS A 107 -32.29 10.47 15.48
CA LYS A 107 -33.00 11.70 15.15
C LYS A 107 -32.16 12.60 14.26
N PHE A 108 -32.77 13.06 13.19
CA PHE A 108 -32.31 14.17 12.37
C PHE A 108 -33.39 15.24 12.39
N PHE A 109 -33.02 16.51 12.65
CA PHE A 109 -33.97 17.61 12.69
C PHE A 109 -34.16 18.16 11.28
N VAL A 110 -35.34 17.92 10.70
CA VAL A 110 -35.73 18.44 9.40
C VAL A 110 -36.50 19.73 9.61
N SER A 111 -36.04 20.83 9.03
CA SER A 111 -36.69 22.13 9.20
C SER A 111 -37.90 22.30 8.29
N MET A 112 -37.88 21.74 7.08
CA MET A 112 -38.99 21.79 6.13
C MET A 112 -39.05 20.58 5.21
N SER A 113 -40.22 20.34 4.60
CA SER A 113 -40.37 19.30 3.57
C SER A 113 -39.85 19.78 2.22
N ILE A 114 -39.47 18.83 1.36
CA ILE A 114 -38.98 19.12 0.00
C ILE A 114 -40.01 19.90 -0.82
N VAL A 115 -41.30 19.56 -0.70
CA VAL A 115 -42.38 20.27 -1.41
C VAL A 115 -42.41 21.75 -1.03
N LYS A 116 -42.36 22.06 0.28
CA LYS A 116 -42.32 23.44 0.76
C LYS A 116 -41.05 24.17 0.37
N TYR A 117 -39.92 23.46 0.29
CA TYR A 117 -38.67 24.04 -0.18
C TYR A 117 -38.77 24.48 -1.64
N VAL A 118 -39.33 23.64 -2.51
CA VAL A 118 -39.54 23.96 -3.93
C VAL A 118 -40.53 25.12 -4.10
N GLU A 119 -41.60 25.16 -3.30
CA GLU A 119 -42.56 26.28 -3.33
C GLU A 119 -41.91 27.61 -2.90
N LYS A 120 -41.09 27.59 -1.83
CA LYS A 120 -40.43 28.80 -1.30
C LYS A 120 -39.32 29.30 -2.21
N TYR A 121 -38.52 28.41 -2.79
CA TYR A 121 -37.30 28.77 -3.53
C TYR A 121 -37.37 28.52 -5.05
N GLY A 122 -38.50 28.03 -5.58
CA GLY A 122 -38.65 27.74 -6.99
C GLY A 122 -38.69 28.98 -7.89
N SER A 123 -38.91 30.16 -7.33
CA SER A 123 -38.96 31.45 -8.04
C SER A 123 -37.66 32.24 -8.00
N LEU A 124 -36.54 31.64 -7.57
CA LEU A 124 -35.23 32.30 -7.57
C LEU A 124 -34.68 32.48 -8.99
N ASP A 125 -33.93 33.56 -9.19
CA ASP A 125 -33.24 33.82 -10.45
C ASP A 125 -32.05 32.86 -10.67
N ASN A 126 -31.66 32.70 -11.94
CA ASN A 126 -30.52 31.88 -12.32
C ASN A 126 -29.22 32.39 -11.67
N GLY A 127 -28.54 31.51 -10.94
CA GLY A 127 -27.29 31.84 -10.24
C GLY A 127 -27.50 32.57 -8.91
N ALA A 128 -28.74 32.76 -8.46
CA ALA A 128 -29.01 33.29 -7.13
C ALA A 128 -28.69 32.27 -6.03
N HIS A 129 -28.09 32.76 -4.95
CA HIS A 129 -27.77 31.99 -3.75
C HIS A 129 -28.23 32.77 -2.52
N VAL A 130 -28.92 32.11 -1.59
CA VAL A 130 -29.36 32.71 -0.33
C VAL A 130 -28.47 32.14 0.78
N GLU A 131 -27.53 32.95 1.27
CA GLU A 131 -26.53 32.51 2.26
C GLU A 131 -27.03 32.64 3.71
N ASP A 132 -28.03 33.51 3.95
CA ASP A 132 -28.54 33.80 5.30
C ASP A 132 -29.44 32.69 5.87
N ASP A 133 -30.07 31.88 5.01
CA ASP A 133 -31.03 30.85 5.39
C ASP A 133 -30.37 29.46 5.48
N THR A 134 -30.19 28.94 6.69
CA THR A 134 -29.74 27.55 6.90
C THR A 134 -30.93 26.59 7.04
N ILE A 135 -31.02 25.59 6.16
CA ILE A 135 -32.14 24.65 6.08
C ILE A 135 -31.64 23.22 6.14
N SER A 136 -32.34 22.36 6.89
CA SER A 136 -32.08 20.92 6.97
C SER A 136 -33.18 20.15 6.25
N LEU A 137 -32.83 19.45 5.17
CA LEU A 137 -33.72 18.62 4.37
C LEU A 137 -33.35 17.14 4.51
N ALA A 138 -34.32 16.25 4.30
CA ALA A 138 -34.11 14.80 4.26
C ALA A 138 -34.81 14.20 3.04
N GLY A 139 -34.22 13.16 2.45
CA GLY A 139 -34.75 12.48 1.26
C GLY A 139 -33.94 11.23 0.90
N ARG A 140 -34.37 10.54 -0.16
CA ARG A 140 -33.64 9.41 -0.76
C ARG A 140 -32.83 9.93 -1.95
N ILE A 141 -31.54 9.59 -2.00
CA ILE A 141 -30.68 9.84 -3.17
C ILE A 141 -31.09 8.88 -4.27
N MET A 142 -31.40 9.42 -5.46
CA MET A 142 -31.81 8.63 -6.62
C MET A 142 -30.68 8.47 -7.63
N THR A 143 -29.83 9.48 -7.78
CA THR A 143 -28.69 9.45 -8.68
C THR A 143 -27.52 10.16 -8.04
N LYS A 144 -26.29 9.77 -8.34
CA LYS A 144 -25.10 10.51 -7.91
C LYS A 144 -24.23 10.74 -9.12
N ARG A 145 -23.82 11.98 -9.38
CA ARG A 145 -22.92 12.33 -10.49
C ARG A 145 -21.85 13.30 -10.00
N SER A 146 -20.59 13.03 -10.33
CA SER A 146 -19.49 13.93 -10.01
C SER A 146 -19.15 14.81 -11.22
N SER A 147 -18.97 16.11 -10.99
CA SER A 147 -18.49 17.05 -12.02
C SER A 147 -17.00 17.34 -11.85
N SER A 148 -16.53 17.40 -10.60
CA SER A 148 -15.11 17.51 -10.26
C SER A 148 -14.84 16.86 -8.90
N SER A 149 -13.58 16.79 -8.49
CA SER A 149 -13.21 16.30 -7.16
C SER A 149 -13.81 17.14 -6.00
N LYS A 150 -14.26 18.37 -6.29
CA LYS A 150 -14.87 19.30 -5.34
C LYS A 150 -16.37 19.50 -5.53
N ALA A 151 -16.97 18.91 -6.57
CA ALA A 151 -18.38 19.11 -6.92
C ALA A 151 -19.09 17.79 -7.26
N VAL A 152 -20.12 17.46 -6.49
CA VAL A 152 -20.96 16.27 -6.64
C VAL A 152 -22.43 16.69 -6.63
N LEU A 153 -23.21 16.12 -7.55
CA LEU A 153 -24.66 16.26 -7.67
C LEU A 153 -25.32 14.97 -7.17
N LEU A 154 -26.39 15.11 -6.37
CA LEU A 154 -27.17 14.02 -5.74
C LEU A 154 -28.63 14.01 -6.21
#